data_AF-A0A5J9U721-F1
#
_entry.id   AF-A0A5J9U721-F1
#
_cell.length_a   1.000
_cell.length_b   1.000
_cell.length_c   1.000
_cell.angle_alpha   90.00
_cell.angle_beta   90.00
_cell.angle_gamma   90.00
#
_symmetry.space_group_name_H-M   'P 1'
#
loop_
_entity.id
_entity.type
_entity.pdbx_description
1 polymer ?
#
loop_
_entity_poly.entity_id
_entity_poly.type
_entity_poly.pdbx_seq_one_letter_code
_entity_poly.pdbx_strand_id
1 'polypeptide(L)'
;MAKVSPLHKVIDAGRWDAERPVGRLFVVVHATFLDAGFVPLPRPYRKRGPVPRSAGSTASALSLRYTAPELRDRRYAAQASVVLRQQVYGRKIIFFVQRGDGRPVASSCVLVDTLDAGALLSGGLDATARALRRDARLAALWRGLWDALCRRPLVDLCRGNGVTMEPTFVSLPVDVVLTILGVWEGVDVARVGGTCAALRRLVAEHDR
;
A
#
# COMPACT_ATOMS: atom_id res chain seq x y z
N MET A 1 -20.06 9.16 6.35
CA MET A 1 -18.74 9.36 6.99
C MET A 1 -17.69 9.64 5.91
N ALA A 2 -17.01 10.79 5.94
CA ALA A 2 -15.93 11.05 4.99
C ALA A 2 -14.80 10.03 5.20
N LYS A 3 -14.50 9.21 4.19
CA LYS A 3 -13.38 8.25 4.23
C LYS A 3 -12.08 9.03 4.43
N VAL A 4 -11.56 9.02 5.67
CA VAL A 4 -10.27 9.59 6.06
C VAL A 4 -9.19 9.02 5.13
N SER A 5 -8.41 9.91 4.50
CA SER A 5 -7.37 9.49 3.56
C SER A 5 -6.33 8.60 4.25
N PRO A 6 -5.73 7.63 3.56
CA PRO A 6 -4.64 6.83 4.11
C PRO A 6 -3.49 7.68 4.67
N LEU A 7 -3.20 8.85 4.07
CA LEU A 7 -2.12 9.72 4.54
C LEU A 7 -2.37 10.29 5.95
N HIS A 8 -3.61 10.67 6.25
CA HIS A 8 -4.01 11.22 7.56
C HIS A 8 -3.89 10.20 8.69
N LYS A 9 -3.84 8.90 8.38
CA LYS A 9 -3.61 7.84 9.37
C LYS A 9 -2.15 7.74 9.79
N VAL A 10 -1.23 8.34 9.04
CA VAL A 10 0.22 8.11 9.16
C VAL A 10 0.98 9.34 9.62
N ILE A 11 0.52 10.52 9.23
CA ILE A 11 1.20 11.78 9.50
C ILE A 11 0.19 12.91 9.69
N ASP A 12 0.51 13.85 10.58
CA ASP A 12 -0.22 15.11 10.71
C ASP A 12 0.32 16.19 9.75
N ALA A 13 -0.46 17.26 9.56
CA ALA A 13 -0.11 18.33 8.62
C ALA A 13 1.20 19.03 8.97
N GLY A 14 1.46 19.31 10.25
CA GLY A 14 2.70 19.99 10.67
C GLY A 14 3.95 19.16 10.36
N ARG A 15 3.89 17.85 10.60
CA ARG A 15 4.97 16.94 10.22
C ARG A 15 5.10 16.80 8.71
N TRP A 16 4.01 16.74 7.96
CA TRP A 16 4.04 16.68 6.50
C TRP A 16 4.74 17.91 5.90
N ASP A 17 4.41 19.10 6.40
CA ASP A 17 4.96 20.36 5.89
C ASP A 17 6.46 20.48 6.19
N ALA A 18 6.91 19.93 7.31
CA ALA A 18 8.32 19.85 7.67
C ALA A 18 9.13 18.85 6.80
N GLU A 19 8.48 17.91 6.11
CA GLU A 19 9.18 16.93 5.29
C GLU A 19 9.59 17.50 3.93
N ARG A 20 10.82 17.18 3.52
CA ARG A 20 11.31 17.43 2.15
C ARG A 20 10.50 16.58 1.15
N PRO A 21 10.49 16.92 -0.15
CA PRO A 21 9.75 16.16 -1.16
C PRO A 21 10.04 14.65 -1.16
N VAL A 22 11.31 14.27 -1.00
CA VAL A 22 11.70 12.87 -0.86
C VAL A 22 11.13 12.25 0.44
N GLY A 23 11.16 12.96 1.56
CA GLY A 23 10.55 12.49 2.82
C GLY A 23 9.04 12.24 2.67
N ARG A 24 8.32 13.14 1.98
CA ARG A 24 6.90 12.96 1.65
C ARG A 24 6.66 11.72 0.80
N LEU A 25 7.54 11.42 -0.16
CA LEU A 25 7.46 10.19 -0.94
C LEU A 25 7.58 8.95 -0.06
N PHE A 26 8.52 8.91 0.89
CA PHE A 26 8.61 7.79 1.84
C PHE A 26 7.38 7.65 2.72
N VAL A 27 6.75 8.76 3.13
CA VAL A 27 5.47 8.74 3.86
C VAL A 27 4.36 8.14 3.00
N VAL A 28 4.28 8.51 1.71
CA VAL A 28 3.32 7.92 0.77
C VAL A 28 3.54 6.41 0.64
N VAL A 29 4.79 5.97 0.45
CA VAL A 29 5.12 4.53 0.38
C VAL A 29 4.74 3.83 1.69
N HIS A 30 5.06 4.41 2.85
CA HIS A 30 4.67 3.83 4.13
C HIS A 30 3.14 3.73 4.26
N ALA A 31 2.41 4.76 3.86
CA ALA A 31 0.95 4.77 3.86
C ALA A 31 0.36 3.71 2.91
N THR A 32 0.98 3.43 1.75
CA THR A 32 0.51 2.35 0.86
C THR A 32 0.63 0.97 1.52
N PHE A 33 1.67 0.73 2.32
CA PHE A 33 1.80 -0.53 3.07
C PHE A 33 0.69 -0.67 4.10
N LEU A 34 0.43 0.38 4.89
CA LEU A 34 -0.62 0.33 5.92
C LEU A 34 -2.02 0.21 5.32
N ASP A 35 -2.27 0.90 4.20
CA ASP A 35 -3.54 0.82 3.47
C ASP A 35 -3.78 -0.57 2.87
N ALA A 36 -2.70 -1.26 2.47
CA ALA A 36 -2.76 -2.65 2.04
C ALA A 36 -2.97 -3.65 3.20
N GLY A 37 -2.94 -3.21 4.45
CA GLY A 37 -3.14 -4.06 5.63
C GLY A 37 -1.86 -4.54 6.30
N PHE A 38 -0.68 -4.13 5.84
CA PHE A 38 0.56 -4.45 6.55
C PHE A 38 0.64 -3.77 7.92
N VAL A 39 1.29 -4.45 8.86
CA VAL A 39 1.61 -3.92 10.18
C VAL A 39 3.13 -3.68 10.26
N PRO A 40 3.59 -2.49 10.68
CA PRO A 40 5.02 -2.23 10.83
C PRO A 40 5.58 -3.01 12.00
N LEU A 41 6.77 -3.58 11.81
CA LEU A 41 7.52 -4.27 12.86
C LEU A 41 8.54 -3.33 13.51
N PRO A 42 8.72 -3.42 14.85
CA PRO A 42 9.75 -2.65 15.53
C PRO A 42 11.12 -2.98 14.96
N ARG A 43 11.99 -1.97 14.88
CA ARG A 43 13.38 -2.20 14.52
C ARG A 43 14.10 -2.89 15.68
N PRO A 44 14.98 -3.87 15.41
CA PRO A 44 15.71 -4.56 16.47
C PRO A 44 16.64 -3.67 17.30
N TYR A 45 16.91 -2.41 16.90
CA TYR A 45 17.93 -1.56 17.56
C TYR A 45 17.59 -0.09 17.85
N ARG A 46 16.32 0.38 17.81
CA ARG A 46 16.01 1.75 18.30
C ARG A 46 14.67 1.85 19.03
N LYS A 47 14.71 2.34 20.27
CA LYS A 47 13.54 2.94 20.95
C LYS A 47 13.18 4.24 20.20
N ARG A 48 12.02 4.28 19.52
CA ARG A 48 11.11 5.44 19.28
C ARG A 48 10.34 5.30 17.96
N GLY A 49 8.99 5.30 18.06
CA GLY A 49 8.02 5.75 17.05
C GLY A 49 7.88 4.96 15.73
N PRO A 50 6.66 4.76 15.17
CA PRO A 50 6.46 4.12 13.86
C PRO A 50 7.04 4.91 12.67
N VAL A 51 7.22 6.22 12.82
CA VAL A 51 7.78 7.11 11.79
C VAL A 51 8.85 8.01 12.43
N PRO A 52 10.14 7.94 12.01
CA PRO A 52 11.20 8.78 12.56
C PRO A 52 10.93 10.28 12.34
N ARG A 53 11.41 11.13 13.26
CA ARG A 53 11.18 12.59 13.30
C ARG A 53 11.91 13.40 12.20
N SER A 54 12.54 12.76 11.22
CA SER A 54 13.37 13.43 10.21
C SER A 54 13.44 12.61 8.91
N ALA A 55 12.34 12.49 8.18
CA ALA A 55 12.31 11.65 6.97
C ALA A 55 13.04 12.29 5.76
N GLY A 56 13.51 13.54 5.86
CA GLY A 56 14.25 14.20 4.78
C GLY A 56 15.72 13.81 4.57
N SER A 57 16.44 13.37 5.62
CA SER A 57 17.89 12.99 5.55
C SER A 57 18.13 11.54 5.95
N THR A 58 17.28 10.98 6.80
CA THR A 58 17.44 9.63 7.33
C THR A 58 16.78 8.56 6.44
N ALA A 59 15.88 8.94 5.53
CA ALA A 59 15.08 8.00 4.73
C ALA A 59 15.88 7.12 3.77
N SER A 60 17.04 7.56 3.28
CA SER A 60 17.98 6.71 2.53
C SER A 60 18.48 5.51 3.33
N ALA A 61 18.47 5.57 4.67
CA ALA A 61 18.91 4.51 5.59
C ALA A 61 17.76 3.70 6.22
N LEU A 62 16.50 3.99 5.89
CA LEU A 62 15.35 3.35 6.54
C LEU A 62 14.91 2.09 5.80
N SER A 63 15.51 0.94 6.11
CA SER A 63 14.77 -0.31 5.88
C SER A 63 13.56 -0.32 6.82
N LEU A 64 12.37 -0.53 6.26
CA LEU A 64 11.13 -0.67 7.02
C LEU A 64 10.67 -2.12 6.91
N ARG A 65 10.43 -2.75 8.06
CA ARG A 65 9.99 -4.14 8.12
C ARG A 65 8.49 -4.16 8.41
N TYR A 66 7.78 -5.00 7.70
CA TYR A 66 6.34 -5.17 7.80
C TYR A 66 5.98 -6.65 7.90
N THR A 67 4.81 -6.93 8.45
CA THR A 67 4.20 -8.26 8.47
C THR A 67 2.70 -8.17 8.21
N ALA A 68 2.07 -9.30 7.94
CA ALA A 68 0.62 -9.41 7.91
C ALA A 68 0.06 -9.48 9.35
N PRO A 69 -1.13 -8.95 9.63
CA PRO A 69 -1.76 -9.03 10.95
C PRO A 69 -1.85 -10.46 11.50
N GLU A 70 -2.11 -11.44 10.64
CA GLU A 70 -2.27 -12.86 10.98
C GLU A 70 -0.94 -13.52 11.34
N LEU A 71 0.18 -12.94 10.88
CA LEU A 71 1.54 -13.40 11.14
C LEU A 71 2.21 -12.67 12.31
N ARG A 72 1.45 -11.81 13.00
CA ARG A 72 1.95 -10.95 14.07
C ARG A 72 2.53 -11.75 15.23
N ASP A 73 1.97 -12.91 15.58
CA ASP A 73 2.49 -13.70 16.70
C ASP A 73 3.73 -14.52 16.30
N ARG A 74 3.94 -14.72 15.00
CA ARG A 74 5.11 -15.38 14.42
C ARG A 74 6.24 -14.40 14.10
N ARG A 75 6.22 -13.20 14.69
CA ARG A 75 7.11 -12.04 14.48
C ARG A 75 8.62 -12.32 14.45
N TYR A 76 9.06 -13.41 15.06
CA TYR A 76 10.47 -13.78 15.15
C TYR A 76 10.91 -14.77 14.06
N ALA A 77 9.99 -15.32 13.26
CA ALA A 77 10.32 -16.07 12.06
C ALA A 77 10.71 -15.09 10.95
N ALA A 78 11.96 -15.14 10.48
CA ALA A 78 12.45 -14.25 9.41
C ALA A 78 11.56 -14.29 8.15
N GLN A 79 10.94 -15.44 7.88
CA GLN A 79 10.05 -15.69 6.74
C GLN A 79 8.66 -15.05 6.88
N ALA A 80 8.26 -14.66 8.11
CA ALA A 80 6.97 -14.04 8.42
C ALA A 80 7.01 -12.50 8.32
N SER A 81 7.97 -11.95 7.59
CA SER A 81 8.06 -10.50 7.37
C SER A 81 8.58 -10.15 5.98
N VAL A 82 8.29 -8.93 5.57
CA VAL A 82 8.88 -8.30 4.39
C VAL A 82 9.62 -7.02 4.80
N VAL A 83 10.64 -6.66 4.03
CA VAL A 83 11.48 -5.50 4.23
C VAL A 83 11.41 -4.64 2.98
N LEU A 84 10.89 -3.43 3.14
CA LEU A 84 10.99 -2.38 2.13
C LEU A 84 12.44 -1.88 2.09
N ARG A 85 13.01 -1.90 0.90
CA ARG A 85 14.34 -1.40 0.57
C ARG A 85 14.21 -0.32 -0.50
N GLN A 86 15.26 0.48 -0.59
CA GLN A 86 15.39 1.51 -1.60
C GLN A 86 16.81 1.51 -2.16
N GLN A 87 16.93 1.90 -3.43
CA GLN A 87 18.19 2.23 -4.05
C GLN A 87 18.08 3.53 -4.82
N VAL A 88 19.01 4.45 -4.57
CA VAL A 88 19.00 5.79 -5.18
C VAL A 88 20.00 5.81 -6.33
N TYR A 89 19.55 6.28 -7.48
CA TYR A 89 20.32 6.44 -8.71
C TYR A 89 20.11 7.85 -9.25
N GLY A 90 20.96 8.79 -8.83
CA GLY A 90 20.81 10.20 -9.18
C GLY A 90 19.42 10.71 -8.79
N ARG A 91 18.62 11.11 -9.79
CA ARG A 91 17.24 11.61 -9.60
C ARG A 91 16.17 10.53 -9.46
N LYS A 92 16.52 9.24 -9.52
CA LYS A 92 15.56 8.14 -9.47
C LYS A 92 15.74 7.33 -8.19
N ILE A 93 14.63 6.88 -7.61
CA ILE A 93 14.63 5.96 -6.47
C ILE A 93 13.91 4.68 -6.91
N ILE A 94 14.56 3.54 -6.70
CA ILE A 94 13.94 2.22 -6.86
C ILE A 94 13.51 1.75 -5.48
N PHE A 95 12.21 1.58 -5.27
CA PHE A 95 11.68 0.87 -4.12
C PHE A 95 11.51 -0.59 -4.47
N PHE A 96 11.86 -1.48 -3.56
CA PHE A 96 11.65 -2.92 -3.74
C PHE A 96 11.45 -3.63 -2.42
N VAL A 97 10.87 -4.83 -2.49
CA VAL A 97 10.55 -5.64 -1.32
C VAL A 97 11.37 -6.92 -1.29
N GLN A 98 11.94 -7.22 -0.12
CA GLN A 98 12.58 -8.49 0.18
C GLN A 98 11.82 -9.18 1.30
N ARG A 99 11.88 -10.51 1.38
CA ARG A 99 11.49 -11.25 2.57
C ARG A 99 12.47 -10.96 3.71
N GLY A 100 12.06 -11.19 4.95
CA GLY A 100 12.91 -10.94 6.12
C GLY A 100 14.17 -11.81 6.19
N ASP A 101 14.21 -12.92 5.44
CA ASP A 101 15.39 -13.76 5.21
C ASP A 101 16.34 -13.22 4.13
N GLY A 102 16.02 -12.08 3.51
CA GLY A 102 16.83 -11.42 2.50
C GLY A 102 16.51 -11.83 1.06
N ARG A 103 15.66 -12.83 0.83
CA ARG A 103 15.30 -13.26 -0.53
C ARG A 103 14.43 -12.18 -1.22
N PRO A 104 14.68 -11.83 -2.48
CA PRO A 104 13.84 -10.88 -3.20
C PRO A 104 12.42 -11.44 -3.37
N VAL A 105 11.42 -10.58 -3.24
CA VAL A 105 10.06 -10.91 -3.70
C VAL A 105 10.01 -10.60 -5.19
N ALA A 106 9.72 -11.62 -6.00
CA ALA A 106 9.72 -11.48 -7.45
C ALA A 106 8.78 -10.34 -7.88
N SER A 107 9.20 -9.58 -8.89
CA SER A 107 8.38 -8.54 -9.52
C SER A 107 7.84 -7.46 -8.56
N SER A 108 8.55 -7.22 -7.45
CA SER A 108 8.14 -6.27 -6.41
C SER A 108 9.08 -5.07 -6.37
N CYS A 109 9.12 -4.32 -7.47
CA CYS A 109 9.89 -3.08 -7.57
C CYS A 109 9.12 -1.95 -8.27
N VAL A 110 9.40 -0.72 -7.87
CA VAL A 110 8.84 0.50 -8.48
C VAL A 110 9.95 1.53 -8.62
N LEU A 111 10.13 2.06 -9.83
CA LEU A 111 11.02 3.17 -10.12
C LEU A 111 10.24 4.47 -10.02
N VAL A 112 10.74 5.42 -9.24
CA VAL A 112 10.13 6.74 -9.04
C VAL A 112 11.15 7.82 -9.38
N ASP A 113 10.77 8.75 -10.26
CA ASP A 113 11.55 9.98 -10.47
C ASP A 113 11.25 10.96 -9.34
N THR A 114 12.30 11.43 -8.66
CA THR A 114 12.18 12.29 -7.48
C THR A 114 11.68 13.69 -7.79
N LEU A 115 11.88 14.18 -9.02
CA LEU A 115 11.38 15.49 -9.44
C LEU A 115 9.87 15.41 -9.72
N ASP A 116 9.44 14.39 -10.46
CA ASP A 116 8.03 14.16 -10.75
C ASP A 116 7.25 13.91 -9.45
N ALA A 117 7.77 13.05 -8.57
CA ALA A 117 7.19 12.83 -7.26
C ALA A 117 7.19 14.11 -6.42
N GLY A 118 8.26 14.92 -6.48
CA GLY A 118 8.32 16.17 -5.75
C GLY A 118 7.28 17.18 -6.21
N ALA A 119 7.02 17.27 -7.51
CA ALA A 119 5.96 18.11 -8.07
C ALA A 119 4.57 17.63 -7.59
N LEU A 120 4.30 16.33 -7.64
CA LEU A 120 3.03 15.73 -7.19
C LEU A 120 2.80 15.88 -5.68
N LEU A 121 3.87 15.95 -4.88
CA LEU A 121 3.82 15.99 -3.42
C LEU A 121 4.19 17.37 -2.85
N SER A 122 4.15 18.41 -3.69
CA SER A 122 4.51 19.78 -3.32
C SER A 122 3.50 20.44 -2.37
N GLY A 123 2.21 20.10 -2.51
CA GLY A 123 1.14 20.63 -1.67
C GLY A 123 1.15 20.13 -0.22
N GLY A 124 0.31 20.76 0.62
CA GLY A 124 0.08 20.32 2.00
C GLY A 124 -0.72 19.01 2.06
N LEU A 125 -0.75 18.37 3.23
CA LEU A 125 -1.33 17.04 3.45
C LEU A 125 -2.75 16.89 2.90
N ASP A 126 -3.63 17.86 3.18
CA ASP A 126 -5.03 17.83 2.72
C ASP A 126 -5.15 17.98 1.19
N ALA A 127 -4.26 18.78 0.59
CA ALA A 127 -4.22 18.94 -0.86
C ALA A 127 -3.76 17.63 -1.52
N THR A 128 -2.71 17.01 -1.01
CA THR A 128 -2.22 15.70 -1.49
C THR A 128 -3.26 14.60 -1.27
N ALA A 129 -3.93 14.58 -0.12
CA ALA A 129 -5.01 13.62 0.16
C ALA A 129 -6.21 13.78 -0.80
N ARG A 130 -6.56 15.00 -1.17
CA ARG A 130 -7.58 15.26 -2.21
C ARG A 130 -7.07 14.88 -3.61
N ALA A 131 -5.81 15.18 -3.91
CA ALA A 131 -5.18 14.85 -5.19
C ALA A 131 -5.09 13.32 -5.39
N LEU A 132 -4.87 12.52 -4.34
CA LEU A 132 -4.93 11.05 -4.44
C LEU A 132 -6.24 10.52 -5.04
N ARG A 133 -7.34 11.28 -4.89
CA ARG A 133 -8.67 10.93 -5.41
C ARG A 133 -8.99 11.54 -6.77
N ARG A 134 -8.37 12.66 -7.13
CA ARG A 134 -8.78 13.50 -8.26
C ARG A 134 -7.70 13.65 -9.33
N ASP A 135 -6.44 13.53 -8.95
CA ASP A 135 -5.28 13.61 -9.84
C ASP A 135 -4.90 12.22 -10.34
N ALA A 136 -4.97 12.04 -11.66
CA ALA A 136 -4.70 10.75 -12.29
C ALA A 136 -3.24 10.28 -12.12
N ARG A 137 -2.27 11.20 -12.05
CA ARG A 137 -0.84 10.89 -11.93
C ARG A 137 -0.52 10.43 -10.52
N LEU A 138 -0.99 11.16 -9.51
CA LEU A 138 -0.80 10.76 -8.12
C LEU A 138 -1.56 9.47 -7.79
N ALA A 139 -2.77 9.29 -8.34
CA ALA A 139 -3.51 8.03 -8.23
C ALA A 139 -2.78 6.87 -8.93
N ALA A 140 -2.15 7.10 -10.08
CA ALA A 140 -1.35 6.09 -10.76
C ALA A 140 -0.09 5.71 -9.97
N LEU A 141 0.61 6.69 -9.39
CA LEU A 141 1.74 6.45 -8.49
C LEU A 141 1.30 5.58 -7.30
N TRP A 142 0.21 5.97 -6.62
CA TRP A 142 -0.34 5.22 -5.49
C TRP A 142 -0.68 3.78 -5.87
N ARG A 143 -1.43 3.57 -6.97
CA ARG A 143 -1.78 2.23 -7.46
C ARG A 143 -0.55 1.40 -7.81
N GLY A 144 0.44 1.99 -8.49
CA GLY A 144 1.68 1.30 -8.83
C GLY A 144 2.46 0.85 -7.59
N LEU A 145 2.57 1.71 -6.58
CA LEU A 145 3.17 1.36 -5.28
C LEU A 145 2.38 0.25 -4.59
N TRP A 146 1.06 0.37 -4.54
CA TRP A 146 0.20 -0.60 -3.87
C TRP A 146 0.23 -1.96 -4.56
N ASP A 147 0.10 -2.03 -5.88
CA ASP A 147 0.09 -3.30 -6.63
C ASP A 147 1.44 -4.01 -6.58
N ALA A 148 2.54 -3.30 -6.81
CA ALA A 148 3.87 -3.89 -6.92
C ALA A 148 4.53 -4.14 -5.56
N LEU A 149 4.42 -3.21 -4.60
CA LEU A 149 5.12 -3.31 -3.32
C LEU A 149 4.26 -3.87 -2.19
N CYS A 150 2.93 -3.86 -2.34
CA CYS A 150 2.05 -4.23 -1.23
C CYS A 150 1.22 -5.48 -1.55
N ARG A 151 0.31 -5.43 -2.52
CA ARG A 151 -0.64 -6.52 -2.81
C ARG A 151 0.06 -7.84 -3.09
N ARG A 152 0.97 -7.88 -4.06
CA ARG A 152 1.66 -9.14 -4.42
C ARG A 152 2.53 -9.65 -3.27
N PRO A 153 3.37 -8.81 -2.63
CA PRO A 153 4.13 -9.25 -1.46
C PRO A 153 3.28 -9.73 -0.29
N LEU A 154 2.10 -9.15 -0.04
CA LEU A 154 1.22 -9.57 1.04
C LEU A 154 0.66 -10.96 0.78
N VAL A 155 0.15 -11.19 -0.44
CA VAL A 155 -0.36 -12.50 -0.87
C VAL A 155 0.73 -13.56 -0.77
N ASP A 156 1.93 -13.26 -1.27
CA ASP A 156 3.06 -14.20 -1.24
C ASP A 156 3.57 -14.46 0.18
N LEU A 157 3.53 -13.45 1.05
CA LEU A 157 3.88 -13.57 2.46
C LEU A 157 2.88 -14.47 3.20
N CYS A 158 1.57 -14.23 3.04
CA CYS A 158 0.54 -15.05 3.67
C CYS A 158 0.58 -16.50 3.17
N ARG A 159 0.60 -16.70 1.85
CA ARG A 159 0.69 -18.03 1.23
C ARG A 159 1.94 -18.79 1.68
N GLY A 160 3.09 -18.13 1.68
CA GLY A 160 4.37 -18.73 2.08
C GLY A 160 4.44 -19.12 3.56
N ASN A 161 3.56 -18.59 4.40
CA ASN A 161 3.51 -18.89 5.84
C ASN A 161 2.24 -19.67 6.25
N GLY A 162 1.52 -20.25 5.27
CA GLY A 162 0.34 -21.08 5.52
C GLY A 162 -0.87 -20.30 6.04
N VAL A 163 -0.91 -18.98 5.82
CA VAL A 163 -2.10 -18.17 6.07
C VAL A 163 -2.96 -18.20 4.82
N THR A 164 -4.10 -18.86 4.92
CA THR A 164 -5.20 -18.68 3.98
C THR A 164 -5.69 -17.25 4.13
N MET A 165 -5.42 -16.40 3.14
CA MET A 165 -6.12 -15.12 3.08
C MET A 165 -7.63 -15.42 3.03
N GLU A 166 -8.40 -14.72 3.86
CA GLU A 166 -9.87 -14.79 3.89
C GLU A 166 -10.41 -14.83 2.45
N PRO A 167 -11.45 -15.65 2.20
CA PRO A 167 -12.04 -15.74 0.87
C PRO A 167 -12.38 -14.33 0.38
N THR A 168 -11.73 -13.94 -0.71
CA THR A 168 -12.09 -12.74 -1.47
C THR A 168 -13.56 -12.78 -1.86
N PHE A 169 -14.16 -11.62 -2.10
CA PHE A 169 -15.55 -11.54 -2.58
C PHE A 169 -15.81 -12.42 -3.81
N VAL A 170 -14.79 -12.62 -4.68
CA VAL A 170 -14.87 -13.50 -5.86
C VAL A 170 -14.68 -14.99 -5.57
N SER A 171 -14.35 -15.37 -4.34
CA SER A 171 -14.28 -16.77 -3.89
C SER A 171 -15.50 -17.20 -3.06
N LEU A 172 -16.46 -16.30 -2.86
CA LEU A 172 -17.78 -16.70 -2.39
C LEU A 172 -18.52 -17.46 -3.51
N PRO A 173 -19.42 -18.41 -3.18
CA PRO A 173 -20.32 -19.00 -4.15
C PRO A 173 -21.06 -17.92 -4.95
N VAL A 174 -21.25 -18.16 -6.26
CA VAL A 174 -21.82 -17.18 -7.20
C VAL A 174 -23.17 -16.65 -6.72
N ASP A 175 -24.02 -17.51 -6.18
CA ASP A 175 -25.32 -17.20 -5.59
C ASP A 175 -25.20 -16.21 -4.42
N VAL A 176 -24.20 -16.37 -3.56
CA VAL A 176 -23.93 -15.45 -2.44
C VAL A 176 -23.44 -14.09 -2.95
N VAL A 177 -22.57 -14.09 -3.97
CA VAL A 177 -22.09 -12.85 -4.60
C VAL A 177 -23.24 -12.09 -5.25
N LEU A 178 -24.09 -12.77 -6.03
CA LEU A 178 -25.26 -12.18 -6.68
C LEU A 178 -26.28 -11.66 -5.66
N THR A 179 -26.47 -12.37 -4.55
CA THR A 179 -27.33 -11.90 -3.45
C THR A 179 -26.81 -10.58 -2.87
N ILE A 180 -25.50 -10.47 -2.66
CA ILE A 180 -24.90 -9.23 -2.13
C ILE A 180 -24.98 -8.10 -3.17
N LEU A 181 -24.76 -8.38 -4.46
CA LEU A 181 -24.92 -7.41 -5.54
C LEU A 181 -26.37 -6.94 -5.70
N GLY A 182 -27.35 -7.82 -5.51
CA GLY A 182 -28.77 -7.51 -5.60
C GLY A 182 -29.30 -6.60 -4.48
N VAL A 183 -28.51 -6.40 -3.41
CA VAL A 183 -28.82 -5.42 -2.34
C VAL A 183 -28.36 -4.01 -2.73
N TRP A 184 -27.55 -3.84 -3.78
CA TRP A 184 -26.99 -2.55 -4.19
C TRP A 184 -27.80 -1.90 -5.32
N GLU A 185 -27.87 -0.56 -5.32
CA GLU A 185 -28.48 0.19 -6.41
C GLU A 185 -27.59 0.12 -7.67
N GLY A 186 -28.19 0.17 -8.87
CA GLY A 186 -27.49 -0.08 -10.14
C GLY A 186 -26.23 0.77 -10.40
N VAL A 187 -26.14 1.98 -9.83
CA VAL A 187 -24.93 2.83 -9.91
C VAL A 187 -23.75 2.21 -9.15
N ASP A 188 -24.00 1.54 -8.03
CA ASP A 188 -22.97 0.89 -7.23
C ASP A 188 -22.56 -0.46 -7.84
N VAL A 189 -23.48 -1.16 -8.50
CA VAL A 189 -23.19 -2.40 -9.25
C VAL A 189 -22.25 -2.15 -10.43
N ALA A 190 -22.49 -1.09 -11.21
CA ALA A 190 -21.61 -0.71 -12.32
C ALA A 190 -20.18 -0.35 -11.87
N ARG A 191 -20.05 0.31 -10.72
CA ARG A 191 -18.74 0.64 -10.11
C ARG A 191 -17.97 -0.62 -9.70
N VAL A 192 -18.67 -1.65 -9.25
CA VAL A 192 -18.08 -2.92 -8.81
C VAL A 192 -17.63 -3.77 -10.01
N GLY A 193 -18.39 -3.77 -11.10
CA GLY A 193 -17.95 -4.35 -12.37
C GLY A 193 -16.67 -3.69 -12.93
N GLY A 194 -16.40 -2.45 -12.52
CA GLY A 194 -15.18 -1.71 -12.85
C GLY A 194 -13.91 -2.17 -12.12
N THR A 195 -14.02 -2.90 -11.00
CA THR A 195 -12.84 -3.18 -10.15
C THR A 195 -11.96 -4.31 -10.65
N CYS A 196 -12.56 -5.39 -11.20
CA CYS A 196 -11.79 -6.51 -11.75
C CYS A 196 -12.58 -7.28 -12.81
N ALA A 197 -11.88 -8.05 -13.65
CA ALA A 197 -12.48 -8.80 -14.74
C ALA A 197 -13.50 -9.86 -14.27
N ALA A 198 -13.28 -10.47 -13.09
CA ALA A 198 -14.20 -11.45 -12.51
C ALA A 198 -15.54 -10.80 -12.11
N LEU A 199 -15.49 -9.66 -11.41
CA LEU A 199 -16.69 -8.92 -11.02
C LEU A 199 -17.42 -8.33 -12.23
N ARG A 200 -16.68 -7.93 -13.27
CA ARG A 200 -17.29 -7.49 -14.54
C ARG A 200 -18.14 -8.57 -15.20
N ARG A 201 -17.68 -9.82 -15.18
CA ARG A 201 -18.44 -10.96 -15.72
C ARG A 201 -19.68 -11.23 -14.88
N LEU A 202 -19.54 -11.26 -13.56
CA LEU A 202 -20.64 -11.49 -12.64
C LEU A 202 -21.73 -10.40 -12.74
N VAL A 203 -21.36 -9.13 -12.90
CA VAL A 203 -22.32 -8.03 -13.14
C VAL A 203 -23.01 -8.19 -14.49
N ALA A 204 -22.27 -8.53 -15.54
CA ALA A 204 -22.86 -8.75 -16.87
C ALA A 204 -23.82 -9.95 -16.94
N GLU A 205 -23.65 -10.93 -16.04
CA GLU A 205 -24.57 -12.05 -15.86
C GLU A 205 -25.79 -11.67 -15.00
N HIS A 206 -25.68 -10.67 -14.11
CA HIS A 206 -26.78 -10.17 -13.29
C HIS A 206 -27.71 -9.21 -14.04
N ASP A 207 -27.18 -8.41 -14.96
CA ASP A 207 -27.96 -7.45 -15.77
C ASP A 207 -28.74 -8.12 -16.93
N ARG A 208 -28.74 -9.47 -17.01
CA ARG A 208 -29.48 -10.27 -18.00
C ARG A 208 -30.73 -10.88 -17.40
#